data_AF-A0A8S2G4N6-F1
#
_entry.id   AF-A0A8S2G4N6-F1
#
_cell.length_a   1.000
_cell.length_b   1.000
_cell.length_c   1.000
_cell.angle_alpha   90.00
_cell.angle_beta   90.00
_cell.angle_gamma   90.00
#
_symmetry.space_group_name_H-M   'P 1'
#
loop_
_entity.id
_entity.type
_entity.pdbx_description
1 polymer ?
#
loop_
_entity_poly.entity_id
_entity_poly.type
_entity_poly.pdbx_seq_one_letter_code
_entity_poly.pdbx_strand_id
1 'polypeptide(L)'
;MWRPTYHFASPNSWMNDPCGPLYDSATQTYHLYYQVQPGHVQWGNISWGHAKSKDMIFWEDVTSWRGYDYITLAPGVGNNQSVLGVFTGSTLPVTITGDSTNRTITAIYTSVKYLPISWNGPYLKGSETQSLAVSYDGGITYQQYANNPILASPPEGMDVTGWRDPKFKQWPEIDNVLYGSNQGHYYMTVSSGVRGVGPRLLLYRAFANDLTNWTYLGPLVSVS
;
A
#
# COMPACT_ATOMS: atom_id res chain seq x y z
N MET A 1 8.25 33.43 1.25
CA MET A 1 7.26 32.34 1.31
C MET A 1 7.88 31.17 0.54
N TRP A 2 8.08 30.00 1.17
CA TRP A 2 8.84 28.87 0.59
C TRP A 2 7.99 27.64 0.27
N ARG A 3 6.67 27.72 0.46
CA ARG A 3 5.74 26.62 0.16
C ARG A 3 5.57 26.52 -1.37
N PRO A 4 5.75 25.33 -1.98
CA PRO A 4 5.58 25.16 -3.41
C PRO A 4 4.14 25.41 -3.85
N THR A 5 3.97 25.95 -5.06
CA THR A 5 2.65 26.27 -5.66
C THR A 5 2.40 25.59 -7.01
N TYR A 6 3.42 24.93 -7.58
CA TYR A 6 3.35 24.25 -8.89
C TYR A 6 3.53 22.73 -8.79
N HIS A 7 3.65 22.20 -7.58
CA HIS A 7 3.76 20.77 -7.32
C HIS A 7 2.74 20.40 -6.26
N PHE A 8 2.30 19.14 -6.28
CA PHE A 8 1.45 18.63 -5.21
C PHE A 8 2.18 18.74 -3.86
N ALA A 9 1.46 19.24 -2.86
CA ALA A 9 1.87 19.24 -1.46
C ALA A 9 0.63 19.05 -0.59
N SER A 10 0.73 18.27 0.48
CA SER A 10 -0.35 18.09 1.44
C SER A 10 -0.81 19.45 1.97
N PRO A 11 -2.11 19.64 2.27
CA PRO A 11 -2.65 20.94 2.72
C PRO A 11 -1.87 21.56 3.87
N ASN A 12 -1.42 20.70 4.78
CA ASN A 12 -0.63 21.00 5.95
C ASN A 12 0.16 19.74 6.38
N SER A 13 0.84 19.81 7.51
CA SER A 13 1.50 18.68 8.16
C SER A 13 2.72 18.09 7.41
N TRP A 14 3.38 17.12 8.04
CA TRP A 14 4.44 16.31 7.46
C TRP A 14 3.86 15.38 6.40
N MET A 15 4.53 15.29 5.25
CA MET A 15 4.21 14.34 4.19
C MET A 15 5.47 13.67 3.65
N ASN A 16 5.32 12.46 3.12
CA ASN A 16 6.38 11.75 2.40
C ASN A 16 5.81 10.93 1.24
N ASP A 17 6.03 9.62 1.23
CA ASP A 17 5.83 8.70 0.12
C ASP A 17 4.46 8.89 -0.57
N PRO A 18 4.42 8.99 -1.91
CA PRO A 18 3.19 8.69 -2.64
C PRO A 18 2.86 7.20 -2.45
N CYS A 19 1.64 6.91 -2.01
CA CYS A 19 1.14 5.56 -1.79
C CYS A 19 -0.13 5.35 -2.62
N GLY A 20 -0.37 4.14 -3.15
CA GLY A 20 -1.63 3.86 -3.85
C GLY A 20 -2.05 4.74 -5.04
N PRO A 21 -1.18 5.27 -5.93
CA PRO A 21 -1.68 6.02 -7.08
C PRO A 21 -2.59 5.15 -7.95
N LEU A 22 -3.72 5.70 -8.40
CA LEU A 22 -4.75 4.99 -9.16
C LEU A 22 -5.37 5.89 -10.21
N TYR A 23 -5.64 5.33 -11.39
CA TYR A 23 -6.54 5.94 -12.36
C TYR A 23 -7.87 5.16 -12.36
N ASP A 24 -8.96 5.85 -12.04
CA ASP A 24 -10.32 5.33 -12.17
C ASP A 24 -10.86 5.71 -13.56
N SER A 25 -10.89 4.73 -14.46
CA SER A 25 -11.38 4.90 -15.84
C SER A 25 -12.88 5.17 -15.90
N ALA A 26 -13.67 4.72 -14.92
CA ALA A 26 -15.11 4.94 -14.90
C ALA A 26 -15.45 6.41 -14.62
N THR A 27 -14.61 7.10 -13.84
CA THR A 27 -14.78 8.53 -13.56
C THR A 27 -13.81 9.43 -14.31
N GLN A 28 -12.82 8.86 -15.00
CA GLN A 28 -11.68 9.59 -15.56
C GLN A 28 -10.98 10.44 -14.50
N THR A 29 -10.65 9.83 -13.36
CA THR A 29 -10.05 10.51 -12.21
C THR A 29 -8.72 9.88 -11.85
N TYR A 30 -7.70 10.71 -11.66
CA TYR A 30 -6.46 10.33 -11.03
C TYR A 30 -6.59 10.51 -9.52
N HIS A 31 -6.23 9.47 -8.77
CA HIS A 31 -6.17 9.45 -7.32
C HIS A 31 -4.71 9.44 -6.92
N LEU A 32 -4.33 10.38 -6.06
CA LEU A 32 -3.03 10.42 -5.41
C LEU A 32 -3.24 10.25 -3.91
N TYR A 33 -2.74 9.15 -3.36
CA TYR A 33 -2.60 9.02 -1.92
C TYR A 33 -1.15 9.27 -1.52
N TYR A 34 -0.96 9.73 -0.29
CA TYR A 34 0.34 10.10 0.24
C TYR A 34 0.40 9.85 1.74
N GLN A 35 1.57 9.46 2.24
CA GLN A 35 1.80 9.37 3.67
C GLN A 35 1.76 10.77 4.30
N VAL A 36 1.04 10.89 5.42
CA VAL A 36 0.90 12.14 6.18
C VAL A 36 0.89 11.86 7.68
N GLN A 37 1.47 12.78 8.48
CA GLN A 37 1.27 12.82 9.93
C GLN A 37 0.48 14.07 10.33
N PRO A 38 -0.84 13.97 10.55
CA PRO A 38 -1.70 15.11 10.85
C PRO A 38 -1.23 15.91 12.08
N GLY A 39 -1.12 17.22 11.93
CA GLY A 39 -0.79 18.16 13.01
C GLY A 39 0.69 18.21 13.42
N HIS A 40 1.57 17.54 12.67
CA HIS A 40 2.99 17.45 12.99
C HIS A 40 3.86 17.81 11.78
N VAL A 41 5.14 18.11 12.03
CA VAL A 41 6.15 18.44 10.99
C VAL A 41 7.30 17.43 10.97
N GLN A 42 7.13 16.31 11.66
CA GLN A 42 8.06 15.19 11.72
C GLN A 42 7.28 13.92 11.37
N TRP A 43 8.01 12.81 11.23
CA TRP A 43 7.44 11.50 10.93
C TRP A 43 6.91 10.79 12.19
N GLY A 44 5.85 9.99 12.03
CA GLY A 44 5.16 9.27 13.12
C GLY A 44 3.66 9.10 12.83
N ASN A 45 2.99 8.15 13.50
CA ASN A 45 1.55 7.87 13.38
C ASN A 45 0.99 8.00 11.94
N ILE A 46 1.69 7.37 10.98
CA ILE A 46 1.49 7.63 9.56
C ILE A 46 0.11 7.19 9.10
N SER A 47 -0.57 8.08 8.40
CA SER A 47 -1.86 7.87 7.74
C SER A 47 -1.73 8.13 6.24
N TRP A 48 -2.75 7.78 5.45
CA TRP A 48 -2.84 8.17 4.05
C TRP A 48 -3.78 9.38 3.90
N GLY A 49 -3.24 10.47 3.35
CA GLY A 49 -4.04 11.55 2.77
C GLY A 49 -4.41 11.24 1.33
N HIS A 50 -5.44 11.91 0.79
CA HIS A 50 -5.94 11.67 -0.56
C HIS A 50 -6.30 12.97 -1.28
N ALA A 51 -5.84 13.08 -2.53
CA ALA A 51 -6.28 14.09 -3.48
C ALA A 51 -6.65 13.48 -4.83
N LYS A 52 -7.49 14.18 -5.59
CA LYS A 52 -7.97 13.76 -6.91
C LYS A 52 -7.63 14.81 -7.96
N SER A 53 -7.46 14.37 -9.20
CA SER A 53 -7.22 15.25 -10.34
C SER A 53 -7.86 14.70 -11.62
N LYS A 54 -8.17 15.60 -12.56
CA LYS A 54 -8.58 15.24 -13.92
C LYS A 54 -7.45 15.29 -14.93
N ASP A 55 -6.37 16.01 -14.62
CA ASP A 55 -5.30 16.32 -15.57
C ASP A 55 -3.88 16.13 -15.00
N MET A 56 -3.77 15.64 -13.76
CA MET A 56 -2.53 15.47 -12.99
C MET A 56 -1.79 16.79 -12.67
N ILE A 57 -2.40 17.94 -12.97
CA ILE A 57 -1.83 19.28 -12.73
C ILE A 57 -2.57 19.95 -11.58
N PHE A 58 -3.90 20.03 -11.66
CA PHE A 58 -4.74 20.61 -10.61
C PHE A 58 -5.31 19.51 -9.72
N TRP A 59 -5.11 19.66 -8.42
CA TRP A 59 -5.47 18.65 -7.43
C TRP A 59 -6.48 19.20 -6.44
N GLU A 60 -7.49 18.38 -6.12
CA GLU A 60 -8.51 18.64 -5.11
C GLU A 60 -8.36 17.63 -3.98
N ASP A 61 -8.10 18.09 -2.76
CA ASP A 61 -8.14 17.24 -1.57
C ASP A 61 -9.55 16.66 -1.38
N VAL A 62 -9.63 15.38 -1.04
CA VAL A 62 -10.94 14.76 -0.82
C VAL A 62 -11.58 15.27 0.47
N THR A 63 -12.91 15.32 0.46
CA THR A 63 -13.73 15.89 1.53
C THR A 63 -13.48 17.38 1.75
N SER A 64 -12.29 17.76 2.24
CA SER A 64 -11.87 19.14 2.49
C SER A 64 -10.37 19.21 2.79
N TRP A 65 -9.72 20.29 2.34
CA TRP A 65 -8.33 20.61 2.71
C TRP A 65 -8.21 21.13 4.15
N ARG A 66 -9.34 21.50 4.78
CA ARG A 66 -9.37 22.10 6.12
C ARG A 66 -9.22 21.02 7.18
N GLY A 67 -8.52 21.36 8.27
CA GLY A 67 -8.24 20.42 9.34
C GLY A 67 -7.49 19.21 8.78
N TYR A 68 -8.12 18.05 8.90
CA TYR A 68 -7.56 16.74 8.52
C TYR A 68 -8.56 15.87 7.75
N ASP A 69 -9.57 16.48 7.13
CA ASP A 69 -10.66 15.76 6.45
C ASP A 69 -10.18 15.02 5.18
N TYR A 70 -8.98 15.35 4.69
CA TYR A 70 -8.31 14.69 3.56
C TYR A 70 -7.70 13.33 3.91
N ILE A 71 -7.75 12.88 5.17
CA ILE A 71 -7.28 11.55 5.59
C ILE A 71 -8.32 10.50 5.19
N THR A 72 -7.86 9.44 4.54
CA THR A 72 -8.72 8.34 4.07
C THR A 72 -8.49 7.01 4.80
N LEU A 73 -7.26 6.80 5.31
CA LEU A 73 -6.86 5.57 5.99
C LEU A 73 -5.87 5.91 7.10
N ALA A 74 -6.21 5.59 8.34
CA ALA A 74 -5.45 5.96 9.53
C ALA A 74 -5.11 4.76 10.43
N PRO A 75 -4.05 4.85 11.24
CA PRO A 75 -3.73 3.90 12.32
C PRO A 75 -4.88 3.71 13.31
N GLY A 76 -4.93 2.53 13.93
CA GLY A 76 -5.84 2.26 15.06
C GLY A 76 -7.33 2.17 14.72
N VAL A 77 -7.72 2.21 13.44
CA VAL A 77 -9.11 2.04 13.00
C VAL A 77 -9.37 0.58 12.60
N GLY A 78 -10.39 -0.04 13.17
CA GLY A 78 -10.90 -1.36 12.75
C GLY A 78 -10.17 -2.59 13.31
N ASN A 79 -8.83 -2.60 13.39
CA ASN A 79 -8.06 -3.68 14.01
C ASN A 79 -6.75 -3.18 14.67
N ASN A 80 -5.99 -4.09 15.30
CA ASN A 80 -4.76 -3.76 16.03
C ASN A 80 -3.45 -3.98 15.23
N GLN A 81 -3.53 -4.11 13.91
CA GLN A 81 -2.35 -4.41 13.08
C GLN A 81 -1.54 -3.17 12.72
N SER A 82 -2.20 -2.02 12.56
CA SER A 82 -1.58 -0.77 12.07
C SER A 82 -1.44 0.28 13.16
N VAL A 83 -1.26 -0.10 14.43
CA VAL A 83 -1.32 0.81 15.59
C VAL A 83 -0.20 1.86 15.62
N LEU A 84 0.92 1.64 14.93
CA LEU A 84 2.01 2.61 14.84
C LEU A 84 2.14 3.25 13.45
N GLY A 85 1.34 2.81 12.47
CA GLY A 85 1.38 3.39 11.12
C GLY A 85 0.70 2.55 10.05
N VAL A 86 0.15 3.25 9.06
CA VAL A 86 -0.29 2.74 7.77
C VAL A 86 0.76 3.17 6.74
N PHE A 87 1.72 2.29 6.47
CA PHE A 87 2.83 2.58 5.55
C PHE A 87 2.39 2.43 4.08
N THR A 88 3.35 2.59 3.16
CA THR A 88 3.11 2.59 1.72
C THR A 88 2.46 1.29 1.25
N GLY A 89 1.73 1.40 0.16
CA GLY A 89 1.01 0.30 -0.47
C GLY A 89 0.64 0.62 -1.92
N SER A 90 -0.31 -0.13 -2.43
CA SER A 90 -0.93 0.07 -3.75
C SER A 90 -2.44 -0.11 -3.67
N THR A 91 -3.14 0.42 -4.67
CA THR A 91 -4.60 0.32 -4.79
C THR A 91 -4.97 -0.14 -6.19
N LEU A 92 -6.04 -0.93 -6.31
CA LEU A 92 -6.64 -1.29 -7.59
C LEU A 92 -8.18 -1.24 -7.50
N PRO A 93 -8.87 -0.92 -8.62
CA PRO A 93 -10.33 -0.85 -8.67
C PRO A 93 -10.92 -2.27 -8.83
N VAL A 94 -10.67 -3.11 -7.83
CA VAL A 94 -11.09 -4.51 -7.76
C VAL A 94 -11.61 -4.80 -6.36
N THR A 95 -12.56 -5.71 -6.22
CA THR A 95 -12.93 -6.27 -4.91
C THR A 95 -11.84 -7.22 -4.41
N ILE A 96 -11.97 -7.64 -3.15
CA ILE A 96 -11.16 -8.71 -2.56
C ILE A 96 -11.33 -10.06 -3.28
N THR A 97 -12.39 -10.22 -4.08
CA THR A 97 -12.65 -11.40 -4.92
C THR A 97 -12.32 -11.15 -6.40
N GLY A 98 -11.55 -10.10 -6.69
CA GLY A 98 -11.09 -9.73 -8.03
C GLY A 98 -12.15 -9.19 -8.99
N ASP A 99 -13.37 -8.89 -8.52
CA ASP A 99 -14.39 -8.26 -9.36
C ASP A 99 -14.06 -6.78 -9.58
N SER A 100 -13.86 -6.38 -10.84
CA SER A 100 -13.55 -5.01 -11.23
C SER A 100 -14.78 -4.20 -11.70
N THR A 101 -15.99 -4.77 -11.62
CA THR A 101 -17.20 -4.16 -12.22
C THR A 101 -17.96 -3.23 -11.29
N ASN A 102 -17.83 -3.42 -9.97
CA ASN A 102 -18.65 -2.70 -8.98
C ASN A 102 -17.98 -1.45 -8.38
N ARG A 103 -16.88 -0.98 -8.98
CA ARG A 103 -16.13 0.25 -8.61
C ARG A 103 -15.56 0.25 -7.18
N THR A 104 -15.53 -0.91 -6.51
CA THR A 104 -14.79 -1.09 -5.26
C THR A 104 -13.30 -0.87 -5.50
N ILE A 105 -12.63 -0.17 -4.58
CA ILE A 105 -11.19 -0.02 -4.60
C ILE A 105 -10.58 -0.78 -3.43
N THR A 106 -9.67 -1.70 -3.73
CA THR A 106 -8.90 -2.43 -2.73
C THR A 106 -7.52 -1.81 -2.59
N ALA A 107 -7.13 -1.47 -1.36
CA ALA A 107 -5.78 -1.11 -0.97
C ALA A 107 -5.09 -2.31 -0.31
N ILE A 108 -3.87 -2.61 -0.72
CA ILE A 108 -2.96 -3.47 0.05
C ILE A 108 -1.79 -2.60 0.50
N TYR A 109 -1.50 -2.60 1.79
CA TYR A 109 -0.56 -1.70 2.43
C TYR A 109 0.21 -2.38 3.55
N THR A 110 1.31 -1.77 3.98
CA THR A 110 2.06 -2.26 5.14
C THR A 110 1.47 -1.72 6.45
N SER A 111 0.98 -2.62 7.29
CA SER A 111 0.51 -2.35 8.65
C SER A 111 1.67 -2.48 9.64
N VAL A 112 1.90 -1.41 10.41
CA VAL A 112 3.05 -1.33 11.34
C VAL A 112 2.61 -1.42 12.80
N LYS A 113 3.24 -2.35 13.51
CA LYS A 113 2.94 -2.65 14.93
C LYS A 113 4.09 -2.36 15.89
N TYR A 114 5.33 -2.43 15.43
CA TYR A 114 6.51 -2.17 16.26
C TYR A 114 7.52 -1.28 15.54
N LEU A 115 8.21 -0.44 16.32
CA LEU A 115 9.25 0.49 15.89
C LEU A 115 10.42 0.45 16.91
N PRO A 116 11.64 0.86 16.53
CA PRO A 116 12.05 1.29 15.19
C PRO A 116 12.22 0.12 14.21
N ILE A 117 12.04 0.41 12.91
CA ILE A 117 12.37 -0.51 11.82
C ILE A 117 13.52 0.13 11.02
N SER A 118 14.60 -0.61 10.81
CA SER A 118 15.75 -0.13 10.05
C SER A 118 16.52 -1.30 9.43
N TRP A 119 17.07 -1.06 8.25
CA TRP A 119 17.94 -2.03 7.57
C TRP A 119 19.25 -2.29 8.34
N ASN A 120 19.69 -1.31 9.13
CA ASN A 120 20.94 -1.35 9.89
C ASN A 120 20.77 -1.93 11.32
N GLY A 121 19.55 -2.29 11.70
CA GLY A 121 19.23 -2.84 13.03
C GLY A 121 18.59 -4.23 12.93
N PRO A 122 18.44 -4.97 14.04
CA PRO A 122 17.73 -6.23 14.05
C PRO A 122 16.28 -6.03 13.60
N TYR A 123 15.74 -7.02 12.87
CA TYR A 123 14.36 -6.99 12.43
C TYR A 123 13.48 -7.82 13.37
N LEU A 124 12.51 -7.16 14.01
CA LEU A 124 11.52 -7.84 14.83
C LEU A 124 10.38 -8.35 13.92
N LYS A 125 10.20 -9.67 13.83
CA LYS A 125 9.09 -10.27 13.07
C LYS A 125 7.74 -9.75 13.59
N GLY A 126 6.84 -9.44 12.65
CA GLY A 126 5.55 -8.82 12.96
C GLY A 126 5.59 -7.29 13.13
N SER A 127 6.76 -6.64 12.97
CA SER A 127 6.84 -5.17 12.93
C SER A 127 6.14 -4.61 11.70
N GLU A 128 6.45 -5.17 10.53
CA GLU A 128 5.79 -4.89 9.25
C GLU A 128 4.98 -6.14 8.87
N THR A 129 3.69 -5.93 8.58
CA THR A 129 2.76 -6.94 8.06
C THR A 129 2.03 -6.37 6.86
N GLN A 130 1.45 -7.20 5.99
CA GLN A 130 0.69 -6.70 4.84
C GLN A 130 -0.81 -6.85 5.12
N SER A 131 -1.54 -5.76 5.01
CA SER A 131 -2.97 -5.65 5.33
C SER A 131 -3.75 -5.12 4.14
N LEU A 132 -5.06 -5.36 4.17
CA LEU A 132 -6.01 -4.96 3.15
C LEU A 132 -7.01 -3.94 3.70
N ALA A 133 -7.41 -2.97 2.88
CA ALA A 133 -8.58 -2.13 3.15
C ALA A 133 -9.41 -1.93 1.89
N VAL A 134 -10.71 -1.69 2.04
CA VAL A 134 -11.67 -1.59 0.93
C VAL A 134 -12.41 -0.26 0.99
N SER A 135 -12.49 0.42 -0.15
CA SER A 135 -13.33 1.60 -0.33
C SER A 135 -14.51 1.29 -1.24
N TYR A 136 -15.68 1.74 -0.83
CA TYR A 136 -16.95 1.63 -1.57
C TYR A 136 -17.48 2.98 -2.06
N ASP A 137 -16.76 4.07 -1.77
CA ASP A 137 -17.18 5.45 -2.03
C ASP A 137 -16.22 6.19 -2.98
N GLY A 138 -15.55 5.44 -3.87
CA GLY A 138 -14.61 6.00 -4.83
C GLY A 138 -13.28 6.42 -4.20
N GLY A 139 -12.86 5.73 -3.15
CA GLY A 139 -11.56 5.92 -2.53
C GLY A 139 -11.51 7.03 -1.49
N ILE A 140 -12.66 7.58 -1.08
CA ILE A 140 -12.75 8.69 -0.10
C ILE A 140 -12.55 8.15 1.32
N THR A 141 -13.15 7.02 1.65
CA THR A 141 -12.92 6.31 2.91
C THR A 141 -12.57 4.85 2.66
N TYR A 142 -11.73 4.29 3.54
CA TYR A 142 -11.36 2.88 3.52
C TYR A 142 -11.75 2.16 4.81
N GLN A 143 -12.36 0.99 4.65
CA GLN A 143 -12.66 0.06 5.73
C GLN A 143 -11.58 -1.01 5.75
N GLN A 144 -10.85 -1.13 6.87
CA GLN A 144 -9.84 -2.18 7.01
C GLN A 144 -10.50 -3.56 7.05
N TYR A 145 -9.89 -4.52 6.36
CA TYR A 145 -10.36 -5.91 6.38
C TYR A 145 -10.28 -6.49 7.79
N ALA A 146 -11.37 -7.11 8.24
CA ALA A 146 -11.52 -7.57 9.62
C ALA A 146 -10.48 -8.63 10.01
N ASN A 147 -10.08 -9.50 9.08
CA ASN A 147 -9.13 -10.59 9.32
C ASN A 147 -7.68 -10.22 9.01
N ASN A 148 -7.35 -8.92 8.97
CA ASN A 148 -5.97 -8.49 8.79
C ASN A 148 -5.04 -9.03 9.90
N PRO A 149 -3.75 -9.27 9.57
CA PRO A 149 -3.11 -9.01 8.29
C PRO A 149 -3.29 -10.19 7.31
N ILE A 150 -3.26 -9.91 6.01
CA ILE A 150 -3.28 -10.96 4.96
C ILE A 150 -1.91 -11.66 4.80
N LEU A 151 -0.83 -11.00 5.22
CA LEU A 151 0.49 -11.61 5.38
C LEU A 151 1.13 -11.16 6.70
N ALA A 152 1.29 -12.10 7.64
CA ALA A 152 1.68 -11.80 9.02
C ALA A 152 3.20 -11.79 9.28
N SER A 153 4.00 -12.38 8.39
CA SER A 153 5.45 -12.42 8.56
C SER A 153 6.17 -12.57 7.21
N PRO A 154 7.43 -12.08 7.11
CA PRO A 154 8.29 -12.39 5.97
C PRO A 154 8.44 -13.91 5.78
N PRO A 155 8.91 -14.37 4.60
CA PRO A 155 9.13 -15.78 4.35
C PRO A 155 10.01 -16.44 5.40
N GLU A 156 9.71 -17.70 5.70
CA GLU A 156 10.43 -18.46 6.72
C GLU A 156 11.93 -18.56 6.39
N GLY A 157 12.77 -18.53 7.42
CA GLY A 157 14.22 -18.62 7.28
C GLY A 157 14.92 -17.35 6.79
N MET A 158 14.21 -16.27 6.43
CA MET A 158 14.84 -15.02 5.99
C MET A 158 15.10 -14.05 7.16
N ASP A 159 16.36 -13.68 7.37
CA ASP A 159 16.75 -12.53 8.20
C ASP A 159 16.62 -11.25 7.37
N VAL A 160 15.40 -10.71 7.33
CA VAL A 160 15.10 -9.56 6.49
C VAL A 160 15.60 -8.24 7.09
N THR A 161 15.93 -7.27 6.22
CA THR A 161 16.25 -5.89 6.62
C THR A 161 15.04 -4.95 6.62
N GLY A 162 13.89 -5.46 6.20
CA GLY A 162 12.60 -4.77 6.05
C GLY A 162 11.68 -5.59 5.16
N TRP A 163 10.38 -5.37 5.24
CA TRP A 163 9.38 -6.14 4.50
C TRP A 163 8.07 -5.34 4.34
N ARG A 164 8.02 -4.50 3.30
CA ARG A 164 6.98 -3.49 3.16
C ARG A 164 6.71 -3.06 1.72
N ASP A 165 5.82 -2.10 1.57
CA ASP A 165 5.49 -1.36 0.35
C ASP A 165 4.89 -2.24 -0.76
N PRO A 166 3.84 -3.03 -0.47
CA PRO A 166 3.27 -3.99 -1.40
C PRO A 166 2.75 -3.33 -2.68
N LYS A 167 3.13 -3.89 -3.84
CA LYS A 167 2.62 -3.50 -5.17
C LYS A 167 1.94 -4.70 -5.81
N PHE A 168 0.62 -4.67 -5.95
CA PHE A 168 -0.14 -5.78 -6.53
C PHE A 168 -0.82 -5.43 -7.87
N LYS A 169 -0.91 -6.40 -8.78
CA LYS A 169 -1.65 -6.36 -10.06
C LYS A 169 -1.81 -7.74 -10.68
N GLN A 170 -2.75 -7.89 -11.61
CA GLN A 170 -2.70 -9.01 -12.55
C GLN A 170 -1.46 -8.89 -13.42
N TRP A 171 -0.82 -10.04 -13.69
CA TRP A 171 0.38 -10.09 -14.52
C TRP A 171 0.33 -11.29 -15.48
N PRO A 172 -0.42 -11.17 -16.61
CA PRO A 172 -0.57 -12.25 -17.59
C PRO A 172 0.76 -12.77 -18.14
N GLU A 173 1.77 -11.91 -18.24
CA GLU A 173 3.09 -12.29 -18.72
C GLU A 173 3.80 -13.24 -17.75
N ILE A 174 3.68 -13.06 -16.43
CA ILE A 174 4.22 -14.05 -15.47
C ILE A 174 3.42 -15.34 -15.52
N ASP A 175 2.10 -15.27 -15.66
CA ASP A 175 1.27 -16.47 -15.83
C ASP A 175 1.69 -17.29 -17.06
N ASN A 176 1.93 -16.63 -18.20
CA ASN A 176 2.41 -17.30 -19.40
C ASN A 176 3.78 -17.96 -19.17
N VAL A 177 4.69 -17.33 -18.42
CA VAL A 177 6.00 -17.91 -18.11
C VAL A 177 5.89 -19.12 -17.17
N LEU A 178 5.04 -19.06 -16.14
CA LEU A 178 4.95 -20.10 -15.13
C LEU A 178 4.00 -21.26 -15.50
N TYR A 179 2.96 -20.98 -16.28
CA TYR A 179 1.86 -21.91 -16.55
C TYR A 179 1.55 -22.09 -18.04
N GLY A 180 2.27 -21.40 -18.94
CA GLY A 180 2.07 -21.48 -20.38
C GLY A 180 0.78 -20.83 -20.90
N SER A 181 -0.01 -20.20 -20.03
CA SER A 181 -1.25 -19.50 -20.38
C SER A 181 -1.67 -18.54 -19.28
N ASN A 182 -2.48 -17.52 -19.63
CA ASN A 182 -3.02 -16.57 -18.66
C ASN A 182 -4.03 -17.27 -17.73
N GLN A 183 -3.72 -17.31 -16.44
CA GLN A 183 -4.57 -17.90 -15.39
C GLN A 183 -5.38 -16.83 -14.64
N GLY A 184 -5.14 -15.54 -14.95
CA GLY A 184 -5.76 -14.41 -14.27
C GLY A 184 -5.19 -14.13 -12.88
N HIS A 185 -4.04 -14.72 -12.53
CA HIS A 185 -3.47 -14.55 -11.19
C HIS A 185 -3.09 -13.09 -10.93
N TYR A 186 -3.20 -12.73 -9.66
CA TYR A 186 -2.59 -11.52 -9.15
C TYR A 186 -1.20 -11.82 -8.62
N TYR A 187 -0.31 -10.87 -8.81
CA TYR A 187 1.04 -10.89 -8.29
C TYR A 187 1.25 -9.68 -7.43
N MET A 188 2.01 -9.86 -6.35
CA MET A 188 2.39 -8.79 -5.44
C MET A 188 3.89 -8.82 -5.22
N THR A 189 4.53 -7.66 -5.36
CA THR A 189 5.90 -7.49 -4.90
C THR A 189 5.93 -6.85 -3.53
N VAL A 190 6.86 -7.30 -2.68
CA VAL A 190 7.14 -6.69 -1.37
C VAL A 190 8.63 -6.37 -1.31
N SER A 191 8.94 -5.10 -1.04
CA SER A 191 10.32 -4.60 -0.95
C SER A 191 10.98 -5.10 0.33
N SER A 192 12.20 -5.61 0.20
CA SER A 192 12.92 -6.25 1.29
C SER A 192 14.44 -6.24 1.05
N GLY A 193 15.16 -6.97 1.89
CA GLY A 193 16.57 -7.28 1.78
C GLY A 193 16.90 -8.39 2.76
N VAL A 194 18.03 -9.05 2.57
CA VAL A 194 18.53 -10.09 3.48
C VAL A 194 19.82 -9.58 4.11
N ARG A 195 19.88 -9.63 5.44
CA ARG A 195 21.01 -9.12 6.20
C ARG A 195 22.31 -9.81 5.77
N GLY A 196 23.34 -9.01 5.53
CA GLY A 196 24.65 -9.51 5.08
C GLY A 196 24.67 -10.05 3.64
N VAL A 197 23.55 -9.97 2.89
CA VAL A 197 23.48 -10.46 1.51
C VAL A 197 23.04 -9.36 0.54
N GLY A 198 22.05 -8.54 0.87
CA GLY A 198 21.65 -7.40 0.05
C GLY A 198 20.15 -7.31 -0.26
N PRO A 199 19.73 -6.32 -1.06
CA PRO A 199 18.33 -6.03 -1.36
C PRO A 199 17.59 -7.17 -2.06
N ARG A 200 16.28 -7.30 -1.78
CA ARG A 200 15.38 -8.27 -2.39
C ARG A 200 14.06 -7.61 -2.79
N LEU A 201 13.54 -7.99 -3.96
CA LEU A 201 12.14 -7.77 -4.29
C LEU A 201 11.43 -9.13 -4.24
N LEU A 202 10.61 -9.34 -3.23
CA LEU A 202 9.94 -10.63 -3.00
C LEU A 202 8.65 -10.71 -3.81
N LEU A 203 8.38 -11.84 -4.45
CA LEU A 203 7.19 -12.07 -5.28
C LEU A 203 6.20 -13.01 -4.59
N TYR A 204 4.94 -12.63 -4.64
CA TYR A 204 3.80 -13.40 -4.16
C TYR A 204 2.75 -13.54 -5.26
N ARG A 205 1.90 -14.56 -5.17
CA ARG A 205 0.79 -14.82 -6.09
C ARG A 205 -0.51 -15.12 -5.32
N ALA A 206 -1.62 -14.59 -5.81
CA ALA A 206 -2.97 -14.90 -5.36
C ALA A 206 -3.84 -15.36 -6.55
N PHE A 207 -4.88 -16.15 -6.25
CA PHE A 207 -5.90 -16.48 -7.24
C PHE A 207 -6.78 -15.28 -7.54
N ALA A 208 -7.31 -15.19 -8.76
CA ALA A 208 -8.12 -14.06 -9.21
C ALA A 208 -9.33 -13.79 -8.30
N ASN A 209 -9.88 -14.84 -7.68
CA ASN A 209 -11.08 -14.79 -6.86
C ASN A 209 -10.81 -14.64 -5.35
N ASP A 210 -9.56 -14.53 -4.92
CA ASP A 210 -9.20 -14.40 -3.50
C ASP A 210 -7.90 -13.62 -3.32
N LEU A 211 -8.02 -12.30 -3.12
CA LEU A 211 -6.91 -11.39 -2.82
C LEU A 211 -6.55 -11.37 -1.33
N THR A 212 -7.16 -12.23 -0.52
CA THR A 212 -6.83 -12.36 0.91
C THR A 212 -5.80 -13.44 1.19
N ASN A 213 -5.52 -14.31 0.20
CA ASN A 213 -4.62 -15.44 0.33
C ASN A 213 -3.46 -15.39 -0.68
N TRP A 214 -2.24 -15.18 -0.19
CA TRP A 214 -1.05 -14.98 -1.00
C TRP A 214 0.01 -16.05 -0.75
N THR A 215 0.49 -16.66 -1.83
CA THR A 215 1.57 -17.64 -1.82
C THR A 215 2.90 -16.97 -2.18
N TYR A 216 3.93 -17.12 -1.34
CA TYR A 216 5.28 -16.67 -1.68
C TYR A 216 5.89 -17.55 -2.78
N LEU A 217 6.45 -16.94 -3.83
CA LEU A 217 7.06 -17.65 -4.96
C LEU A 217 8.59 -17.63 -4.95
N GLY A 218 9.21 -16.58 -4.39
CA GLY A 218 10.65 -16.38 -4.45
C GLY A 218 11.04 -14.92 -4.59
N PRO A 219 12.34 -14.59 -4.62
CA PRO A 219 12.80 -13.26 -4.98
C PRO A 219 12.69 -13.05 -6.50
N LEU A 220 11.95 -12.03 -6.93
CA LEU A 220 11.94 -11.56 -8.32
C LEU A 220 13.25 -10.85 -8.68
N VAL A 221 13.79 -10.07 -7.75
CA VAL A 221 15.08 -9.38 -7.90
C VAL A 221 15.95 -9.70 -6.70
N SER A 222 17.21 -10.05 -6.97
CA SER A 222 18.25 -10.21 -5.96
C SER A 222 19.50 -9.48 -6.41
N VAL A 223 20.01 -8.60 -5.55
CA VAL A 223 21.32 -7.97 -5.71
C VAL A 223 22.22 -8.50 -4.61
N SER A 224 23.40 -8.99 -4.98
CA SER A 224 24.44 -9.54 -4.12
C SER A 224 25.63 -8.61 -4.04
#